data_AF-A0A2V6F684-F1
#
_entry.id   AF-A0A2V6F684-F1
#
_cell.length_a   1.000
_cell.length_b   1.000
_cell.length_c   1.000
_cell.angle_alpha   90.00
_cell.angle_beta   90.00
_cell.angle_gamma   90.00
#
_symmetry.space_group_name_H-M   'P 1'
#
loop_
_entity.id
_entity.type
_entity.pdbx_description
1 polymer ?
#
loop_
_entity_poly.entity_id
_entity_poly.type
_entity_poly.pdbx_seq_one_letter_code
_entity_poly.pdbx_strand_id
1 'polypeptide(L)' 'MRALKTKMLWGGWAAMAGLCSTLLLAGQGDEVVVIYNSRMPESRELALYYAQRREVPTNQVFGFELPTTET' A
#
# COMPACT_ATOMS: atom_id res chain seq x y z
N MET A 1 -61.48 -5.96 -17.40
CA MET A 1 -60.69 -4.80 -16.96
C MET A 1 -59.35 -5.30 -16.44
N ARG A 2 -58.24 -4.90 -17.06
CA ARG A 2 -56.87 -5.26 -16.67
C ARG A 2 -56.43 -4.41 -15.48
N ALA A 3 -55.91 -5.05 -14.43
CA ALA A 3 -55.00 -4.44 -13.44
C ALA A 3 -54.22 -5.61 -12.79
N LEU A 4 -53.13 -6.04 -13.41
CA LEU A 4 -51.73 -5.63 -13.21
C LEU A 4 -51.14 -6.14 -11.88
N LYS A 5 -50.27 -7.14 -12.04
CA LYS A 5 -49.43 -7.82 -11.05
C LYS A 5 -48.59 -6.84 -10.22
N THR A 6 -48.45 -7.15 -8.93
CA THR A 6 -47.30 -6.68 -8.13
C THR A 6 -46.67 -7.89 -7.44
N LYS A 7 -45.77 -8.59 -8.15
CA LYS A 7 -44.90 -9.59 -7.54
C LYS A 7 -43.73 -8.83 -6.91
N MET A 8 -43.75 -8.80 -5.58
CA MET A 8 -42.72 -8.27 -4.69
C MET A 8 -41.40 -9.00 -4.96
N LEU A 9 -40.47 -8.31 -5.64
CA LEU A 9 -39.14 -8.81 -5.97
C LEU A 9 -38.24 -8.71 -4.72
N TRP A 10 -37.94 -9.85 -4.11
CA TRP A 10 -37.10 -9.99 -2.91
C TRP A 10 -35.63 -10.30 -3.20
N GLY A 11 -35.17 -10.17 -4.44
CA GLY A 11 -33.79 -10.48 -4.82
C GLY A 11 -33.02 -9.22 -5.17
N GLY A 12 -32.22 -8.68 -4.24
CA GLY A 12 -31.43 -7.50 -4.60
C GLY A 12 -30.45 -6.92 -3.59
N TRP A 13 -29.86 -7.68 -2.65
CA TRP A 13 -28.89 -7.10 -1.68
C TRP A 13 -27.66 -7.99 -1.38
N ALA A 14 -27.46 -9.11 -2.08
CA ALA A 14 -26.35 -10.03 -1.75
C ALA A 14 -25.11 -9.92 -2.67
N ALA A 15 -25.17 -9.13 -3.76
CA ALA A 15 -24.11 -9.15 -4.79
C ALA A 15 -23.13 -7.96 -4.76
N MET A 16 -23.14 -7.11 -3.71
CA MET A 16 -22.30 -5.90 -3.65
C MET A 16 -21.19 -5.94 -2.57
N ALA A 17 -20.85 -7.12 -2.03
CA ALA A 17 -19.84 -7.26 -0.97
C ALA A 17 -18.54 -7.96 -1.42
N GLY A 18 -18.40 -8.30 -2.70
CA GLY A 18 -17.30 -9.17 -3.18
C GLY A 18 -16.10 -8.49 -3.85
N LEU A 19 -16.11 -7.17 -4.04
CA LEU A 19 -15.17 -6.47 -4.94
C LEU A 19 -14.08 -5.62 -4.26
N CYS A 20 -14.00 -5.60 -2.92
CA CYS A 20 -13.13 -4.65 -2.21
C CYS A 20 -11.90 -5.27 -1.50
N SER A 21 -11.56 -6.54 -1.77
CA SER A 21 -10.51 -7.23 -0.99
C SER A 21 -9.14 -7.33 -1.68
N THR A 22 -9.01 -6.94 -2.95
CA THR A 22 -7.75 -7.13 -3.71
C THR A 22 -6.80 -5.93 -3.71
N LEU A 23 -7.20 -4.79 -3.14
CA LEU A 23 -6.40 -3.55 -3.16
C LEU A 23 -5.43 -3.40 -1.97
N LEU A 24 -5.45 -4.30 -0.98
CA LEU A 24 -4.64 -4.18 0.24
C LEU A 24 -3.34 -5.01 0.27
N LEU A 25 -2.97 -5.72 -0.80
CA LEU A 25 -1.75 -6.56 -0.81
C LEU A 25 -0.45 -5.80 -1.17
N ALA A 26 -0.45 -4.47 -1.14
CA ALA A 26 0.79 -3.69 -1.06
C ALA A 26 1.01 -3.32 0.41
N GLY A 27 2.05 -3.88 1.04
CA GLY A 27 2.35 -3.63 2.45
C GLY A 27 2.44 -2.13 2.76
N GLN A 28 1.86 -1.72 3.88
CA GLN A 28 1.82 -0.31 4.30
C GLN A 28 3.24 0.18 4.66
N GLY A 29 3.44 1.50 4.65
CA GLY A 29 4.74 2.11 4.96
C GLY A 29 5.25 1.80 6.36
N ASP A 30 4.37 1.49 7.30
CA ASP A 30 4.69 1.12 8.68
C ASP A 30 5.12 -0.36 8.84
N GLU A 31 5.00 -1.17 7.79
CA GLU A 31 5.43 -2.58 7.75
C GLU A 31 6.86 -2.74 7.18
N VAL A 32 7.52 -1.66 6.76
CA VAL A 32 8.82 -1.72 6.07
C VAL A 32 9.87 -0.79 6.68
N VAL A 33 11.12 -1.24 6.62
CA VAL A 33 12.29 -0.43 7.00
C VAL A 33 13.05 -0.02 5.74
N VAL A 34 13.45 1.25 5.68
CA VAL A 34 14.28 1.78 4.58
C VAL A 34 15.71 1.97 5.08
N ILE A 35 16.65 1.39 4.35
CA ILE A 35 18.08 1.48 4.66
C ILE A 35 18.80 2.26 3.56
N TYR A 36 19.65 3.20 3.94
CA TYR A 36 20.59 3.87 3.03
C TYR A 36 22.03 3.67 3.46
N ASN A 37 22.94 3.74 2.50
CA ASN A 37 24.37 3.73 2.78
C ASN A 37 24.83 5.13 3.21
N SER A 38 25.27 5.30 4.44
CA SER A 38 25.73 6.59 4.96
C SER A 38 27.03 7.08 4.31
N ARG A 39 27.79 6.19 3.65
CA ARG A 39 28.98 6.53 2.86
C ARG A 39 28.65 7.03 1.45
N MET A 40 27.37 7.00 1.03
CA MET A 40 26.91 7.42 -0.30
C MET A 40 25.73 8.40 -0.14
N PRO A 41 25.97 9.73 -0.17
CA PRO A 41 24.93 10.74 0.06
C PRO A 41 23.69 10.59 -0.85
N GLU A 42 23.88 10.19 -2.11
CA GLU A 42 22.81 9.98 -3.09
C GLU A 42 21.85 8.85 -2.65
N SER A 43 22.35 7.85 -1.95
CA SER A 43 21.54 6.75 -1.38
C SER A 43 20.53 7.29 -0.34
N ARG A 44 20.92 8.31 0.43
CA ARG A 44 20.03 8.94 1.43
C ARG A 44 18.88 9.67 0.76
N GLU A 45 19.15 10.42 -0.30
CA GLU A 45 18.11 11.17 -1.02
C GLU A 45 17.08 10.21 -1.64
N LEU A 46 17.55 9.11 -2.24
CA LEU A 46 16.67 8.08 -2.78
C LEU A 46 15.85 7.38 -1.69
N ALA A 47 16.46 7.04 -0.56
CA ALA A 47 15.76 6.44 0.57
C ALA A 47 14.64 7.34 1.09
N LEU A 48 14.91 8.64 1.27
CA LEU A 48 13.90 9.61 1.70
C LEU A 48 12.78 9.78 0.66
N TYR A 49 13.12 9.80 -0.62
CA TYR A 49 12.14 9.88 -1.71
C TYR A 49 11.14 8.70 -1.68
N TYR A 50 11.65 7.47 -1.54
CA TYR A 50 10.78 6.29 -1.48
C TYR A 50 10.06 6.13 -0.15
N ALA A 51 10.70 6.48 0.97
CA ALA A 51 10.07 6.53 2.28
C ALA A 51 8.84 7.46 2.26
N GLN A 52 8.98 8.66 1.68
CA GLN A 52 7.87 9.60 1.53
C GLN A 52 6.74 9.02 0.67
N ARG A 53 7.05 8.44 -0.49
CA ARG A 53 6.03 7.88 -1.40
C ARG A 53 5.23 6.73 -0.81
N ARG A 54 5.80 6.01 0.16
CA ARG A 54 5.15 4.89 0.84
C ARG A 54 4.66 5.25 2.23
N GLU A 55 4.76 6.52 2.65
CA GLU A 55 4.38 6.98 3.98
C GLU A 55 5.11 6.21 5.11
N VAL A 56 6.38 5.84 4.86
CA VAL A 56 7.22 5.16 5.86
C VAL A 56 7.51 6.13 7.01
N PRO A 57 7.26 5.73 8.27
CA PRO A 57 7.59 6.56 9.42
C PRO A 57 9.08 6.91 9.46
N THR A 58 9.41 8.14 9.84
CA THR A 58 10.80 8.63 9.82
C THR A 58 11.74 7.89 10.76
N ASN A 59 11.19 7.28 11.82
CA ASN A 59 11.93 6.41 12.74
C ASN A 59 12.18 4.99 12.18
N GLN A 60 11.76 4.70 10.95
CA GLN A 60 12.03 3.46 10.21
C GLN A 60 12.99 3.66 9.02
N VAL A 61 13.65 4.82 8.95
CA VAL A 61 14.67 5.12 7.93
C VAL A 61 16.04 5.18 8.59
N PHE A 62 16.91 4.21 8.30
CA PHE A 62 18.21 4.06 8.96
C PHE A 62 19.37 4.20 7.99
N GLY A 63 20.44 4.86 8.46
CA GLY A 63 21.71 4.95 7.74
C GLY A 63 22.73 3.99 8.35
N PHE A 64 23.39 3.21 7.50
CA PHE A 64 24.50 2.34 7.90
C PHE A 64 25.72 2.56 7.01
N GLU A 65 26.92 2.36 7.59
CA GLU A 65 28.15 2.34 6.79
C GLU A 65 28.25 1.01 6.04
N LEU A 66 27.87 1.00 4.76
CA LEU A 66 27.92 -0.18 3.91
C LEU A 66 29.10 -0.08 2.90
N PRO A 67 29.70 -1.19 2.45
CA PRO A 67 30.63 -1.19 1.34
C PRO A 67 30.03 -0.53 0.09
N THR A 68 30.83 0.19 -0.69
CA THR A 68 30.40 0.86 -1.94
C THR A 68 30.53 -0.04 -3.17
N THR A 69 31.03 -1.26 -2.98
CA THR A 69 31.23 -2.27 -4.02
C THR A 69 30.65 -3.59 -3.52
N GLU A 70 30.06 -4.36 -4.43
CA GLU A 70 29.61 -5.73 -4.14
C GLU A 70 30.81 -6.68 -4.02
N THR A 71 30.59 -7.83 -3.38
CA THR A 71 31.61 -8.88 -3.16
C THR A 71 31.39 -10.05 -4.10
#